data_AF-A0A3B9LCR8-F1
#
_entry.id   AF-A0A3B9LCR8-F1
#
_cell.length_a   1.000
_cell.length_b   1.000
_cell.length_c   1.000
_cell.angle_alpha   90.00
_cell.angle_beta   90.00
_cell.angle_gamma   90.00
#
_symmetry.space_group_name_H-M   'P 1'
#
loop_
_entity.id
_entity.type
_entity.pdbx_description
1 polymer ?
#
loop_
_entity_poly.entity_id
_entity_poly.type
_entity_poly.pdbx_seq_one_letter_code
_entity_poly.pdbx_strand_id
1 'polypeptide(L)'
;MNVIALLAAFATILSAGFGALLLLMPDSRRGNFAEQFALSWLCGTGIVSLFLWTFGFFVRGALLAGFIAIVCIALPLTAWKLTGQSAIHFQSVRWLRPIEFLLAALLALEIALIFYLAYVHTLGWDGLWNWEIKARYAYSNGGVLPVAYFQSEGRSFSHPAYPLAIPFTELWLYLWLGEANQFWAKTIFPMFYAAGAILLAALSARLTGRTWIGLIAASLLFFVPQIATEGGSAIVGYADFPLSVFYLATIGYLLCACRSDDEHSFRIYAVCLALLPWVKLEGMILWFIAALCGALVIWRKKKSPVHLFALLPGLFVIIAWHLYLSQMHVVSSSDFLPVSFATFQANIHRLGPILSAFFSEVADTKTWSLFWLLVAIGSGYFVQRYRDARSLVFFIAVLGPIGIYAFIYIFSNWPDYLKHVDLSVSRLLMHVAPLSCLTVSVALAARWPQPARSPHLNPATCESADRERTPDVEFARTKRA
;
A
#
# COMPACT_ATOMS: atom_id res chain seq x y z
N MET A 1 -16.36 10.63 25.90
CA MET A 1 -16.95 9.69 24.91
C MET A 1 -16.12 9.57 23.63
N ASN A 2 -15.56 10.67 23.09
CA ASN A 2 -14.96 10.67 21.75
C ASN A 2 -13.71 9.79 21.57
N VAL A 3 -12.83 9.69 22.58
CA VAL A 3 -11.59 8.88 22.46
C VAL A 3 -11.87 7.37 22.41
N ILE A 4 -12.84 6.86 23.20
CA ILE A 4 -13.18 5.43 23.21
C ILE A 4 -13.78 5.02 21.86
N ALA A 5 -14.69 5.83 21.31
CA ALA A 5 -15.27 5.61 19.99
C ALA A 5 -14.20 5.61 18.89
N LEU A 6 -13.27 6.56 18.93
CA LEU A 6 -12.15 6.62 18.00
C LEU A 6 -11.25 5.36 18.09
N LEU A 7 -10.90 4.94 19.32
CA LEU A 7 -10.12 3.72 19.53
C LEU A 7 -10.86 2.47 19.03
N ALA A 8 -12.19 2.41 19.19
CA ALA A 8 -13.00 1.32 18.65
C ALA A 8 -13.04 1.32 17.11
N ALA A 9 -13.10 2.50 16.48
CA ALA A 9 -13.01 2.64 15.03
C ALA A 9 -11.67 2.12 14.49
N PHE A 10 -10.56 2.51 15.12
CA PHE A 10 -9.23 2.02 14.76
C PHE A 10 -9.07 0.52 15.04
N ALA A 11 -9.54 0.05 16.19
CA ALA A 11 -9.46 -1.35 16.57
C ALA A 11 -10.23 -2.24 15.58
N THR A 12 -11.40 -1.81 15.11
CA THR A 12 -12.18 -2.59 14.12
C THR A 12 -11.51 -2.59 12.74
N ILE A 13 -10.93 -1.49 12.29
CA ILE A 13 -10.10 -1.47 11.06
C ILE A 13 -8.94 -2.46 11.19
N LEU A 14 -8.16 -2.36 12.27
CA LEU A 14 -7.02 -3.24 12.51
C LEU A 14 -7.45 -4.71 12.66
N SER A 15 -8.59 -4.97 13.31
CA SER A 15 -9.15 -6.31 13.49
C SER A 15 -9.52 -6.97 12.16
N ALA A 16 -10.19 -6.23 11.26
CA ALA A 16 -10.51 -6.70 9.92
C ALA A 16 -9.24 -7.01 9.12
N GLY A 17 -8.27 -6.08 9.13
CA GLY A 17 -7.02 -6.30 8.42
C GLY A 17 -6.21 -7.47 8.96
N PHE A 18 -6.13 -7.61 10.28
CA PHE A 18 -5.44 -8.74 10.93
C PHE A 18 -6.10 -10.08 10.57
N GLY A 19 -7.43 -10.16 10.59
CA GLY A 19 -8.15 -11.35 10.15
C GLY A 19 -7.87 -11.72 8.71
N ALA A 20 -7.83 -10.75 7.80
CA ALA A 20 -7.42 -10.99 6.42
C ALA A 20 -5.97 -11.48 6.30
N LEU A 21 -5.04 -10.91 7.07
CA LEU A 21 -3.65 -11.36 7.07
C LEU A 21 -3.49 -12.79 7.56
N LEU A 22 -4.23 -13.21 8.59
CA LEU A 22 -4.22 -14.59 9.06
C LEU A 22 -4.67 -15.58 7.96
N LEU A 23 -5.65 -15.20 7.15
CA LEU A 23 -6.09 -16.01 6.00
C LEU A 23 -5.05 -16.05 4.87
N LEU A 24 -4.35 -14.94 4.63
CA LEU A 24 -3.31 -14.86 3.59
C LEU A 24 -2.01 -15.56 4.00
N MET A 25 -1.72 -15.56 5.31
CA MET A 25 -0.53 -16.11 5.93
C MET A 25 -0.90 -17.12 7.04
N PRO A 26 -1.31 -18.35 6.67
CA PRO A 26 -1.62 -19.40 7.64
C PRO A 26 -0.43 -19.80 8.52
N ASP A 27 0.79 -19.35 8.18
CA ASP A 27 1.99 -19.41 8.99
C ASP A 27 2.41 -17.98 9.40
N SER A 28 1.61 -17.35 10.27
CA SER A 28 1.89 -16.06 10.94
C SER A 28 3.27 -15.96 11.63
N ARG A 29 3.98 -17.09 11.76
CA ARG A 29 5.33 -17.22 12.32
C ARG A 29 6.43 -16.46 11.55
N ARG A 30 6.13 -15.71 10.47
CA ARG A 30 7.14 -15.06 9.60
C ARG A 30 7.16 -13.52 9.63
N GLY A 31 6.20 -12.87 10.27
CA GLY A 31 6.11 -11.41 10.32
C GLY A 31 6.31 -10.86 11.73
N ASN A 32 7.05 -9.75 11.86
CA ASN A 32 7.14 -9.02 13.14
C ASN A 32 5.78 -8.35 13.44
N PHE A 33 5.41 -8.19 14.71
CA PHE A 33 4.18 -7.52 15.16
C PHE A 33 3.99 -6.14 14.51
N ALA A 34 5.06 -5.36 14.38
CA ALA A 34 4.99 -4.04 13.72
C ALA A 34 4.58 -4.17 12.23
N GLU A 35 5.18 -5.11 11.50
CA GLU A 35 4.84 -5.38 10.09
C GLU A 35 3.38 -5.84 9.96
N GLN A 36 2.92 -6.70 10.87
CA GLN A 36 1.52 -7.15 10.94
C GLN A 36 0.58 -5.98 11.23
N PHE A 37 0.92 -5.08 12.15
CA PHE A 37 0.13 -3.88 12.43
C PHE A 37 -0.01 -3.00 11.18
N ALA A 38 1.10 -2.71 10.51
CA ALA A 38 1.08 -1.87 9.32
C ALA A 38 0.29 -2.50 8.17
N LEU A 39 0.46 -3.80 7.93
CA LEU A 39 -0.34 -4.51 6.94
C LEU A 39 -1.83 -4.62 7.34
N SER A 40 -2.12 -4.75 8.63
CA SER A 40 -3.50 -4.80 9.14
C SER A 40 -4.17 -3.45 8.94
N TRP A 41 -3.44 -2.36 9.09
CA TRP A 41 -3.94 -1.03 8.74
C TRP A 41 -4.31 -0.93 7.25
N LEU A 42 -3.42 -1.36 6.35
CA LEU A 42 -3.68 -1.32 4.90
C LEU A 42 -4.84 -2.23 4.48
N CYS A 43 -4.83 -3.48 4.91
CA CYS A 43 -5.89 -4.43 4.57
C CYS A 43 -7.23 -4.02 5.20
N GLY A 44 -7.20 -3.56 6.45
CA GLY A 44 -8.37 -3.12 7.20
C GLY A 44 -9.04 -1.91 6.56
N THR A 45 -8.28 -0.90 6.18
CA THR A 45 -8.81 0.30 5.49
C THR A 45 -9.43 -0.08 4.15
N GLY A 46 -8.79 -0.96 3.38
CA GLY A 46 -9.35 -1.52 2.15
C GLY A 46 -10.66 -2.29 2.38
N ILE A 47 -10.69 -3.19 3.36
CA ILE A 47 -11.89 -3.99 3.68
C ILE A 47 -13.03 -3.10 4.16
N VAL A 48 -12.81 -2.29 5.19
CA VAL A 48 -13.88 -1.45 5.77
C VAL A 48 -14.47 -0.52 4.72
N SER A 49 -13.63 0.14 3.91
CA SER A 49 -14.12 1.04 2.87
C SER A 49 -14.84 0.32 1.71
N LEU A 50 -14.35 -0.83 1.25
CA LEU A 50 -15.04 -1.62 0.22
C LEU A 50 -16.37 -2.18 0.74
N PHE A 51 -16.44 -2.59 2.00
CA PHE A 51 -17.68 -3.08 2.61
C PHE A 51 -18.68 -1.94 2.82
N LEU A 52 -18.25 -0.76 3.26
CA LEU A 52 -19.11 0.43 3.32
C LEU A 52 -19.73 0.75 1.96
N TRP A 53 -18.94 0.67 0.89
CA TRP A 53 -19.42 0.90 -0.47
C TRP A 53 -20.37 -0.19 -0.96
N THR A 54 -19.99 -1.46 -0.86
CA THR A 54 -20.78 -2.56 -1.41
C THR A 54 -22.05 -2.84 -0.59
N PHE A 55 -22.00 -2.75 0.74
CA PHE A 55 -23.19 -2.96 1.56
C PHE A 55 -24.07 -1.70 1.69
N GLY A 56 -23.52 -0.52 1.41
CA GLY A 56 -24.28 0.73 1.31
C GLY A 56 -25.38 0.71 0.23
N PHE A 57 -25.29 -0.20 -0.76
CA PHE A 57 -26.37 -0.41 -1.72
C PHE A 57 -27.63 -1.04 -1.11
N PHE A 58 -27.48 -1.80 -0.02
CA PHE A 58 -28.56 -2.61 0.55
C PHE A 58 -29.06 -2.07 1.89
N VAL A 59 -28.16 -1.55 2.73
CA VAL A 59 -28.46 -1.11 4.09
C VAL A 59 -27.83 0.25 4.39
N ARG A 60 -28.45 1.02 5.29
CA ARG A 60 -28.01 2.38 5.68
C ARG A 60 -28.07 2.56 7.19
N GLY A 61 -27.43 3.63 7.66
CA GLY A 61 -27.44 4.08 9.05
C GLY A 61 -26.79 3.07 10.01
N ALA A 62 -27.35 2.93 11.20
CA ALA A 62 -26.82 2.06 12.25
C ALA A 62 -26.75 0.58 11.83
N LEU A 63 -27.63 0.11 10.93
CA LEU A 63 -27.60 -1.26 10.42
C LEU A 63 -26.35 -1.53 9.57
N LEU A 64 -25.99 -0.58 8.69
CA LEU A 64 -24.76 -0.67 7.89
C LEU A 64 -23.53 -0.68 8.80
N ALA A 65 -23.46 0.25 9.76
CA ALA A 65 -22.35 0.32 10.70
C ALA A 65 -22.22 -0.96 11.56
N GLY A 66 -23.34 -1.45 12.09
CA GLY A 66 -23.39 -2.67 12.88
C GLY A 66 -22.99 -3.92 12.09
N PHE A 67 -23.46 -4.07 10.86
CA PHE A 67 -23.08 -5.17 9.98
C PHE A 67 -21.56 -5.18 9.71
N ILE A 68 -20.98 -4.03 9.39
CA ILE A 68 -19.55 -3.93 9.10
C ILE A 68 -18.71 -4.18 10.35
N ALA A 69 -19.15 -3.70 11.52
CA ALA A 69 -18.48 -3.99 12.79
C ALA A 69 -18.49 -5.50 13.08
N ILE A 70 -19.60 -6.19 12.81
CA ILE A 70 -19.70 -7.66 12.93
C ILE A 70 -18.69 -8.33 11.99
N VAL A 71 -18.59 -7.91 10.72
CA VAL A 71 -17.61 -8.45 9.78
C VAL A 71 -16.18 -8.24 10.30
N CYS A 72 -15.86 -7.05 10.80
CA CYS A 72 -14.52 -6.74 11.35
C CYS A 72 -14.14 -7.68 12.49
N ILE A 73 -15.07 -8.02 13.38
CA ILE A 73 -14.86 -8.92 14.51
C ILE A 73 -14.88 -10.40 14.07
N ALA A 74 -15.78 -10.76 13.15
CA ALA A 74 -15.94 -12.14 12.70
C ALA A 74 -14.75 -12.62 11.86
N LEU A 75 -14.13 -11.75 11.08
CA LEU A 75 -13.03 -12.11 10.19
C LEU A 75 -11.80 -12.72 10.90
N PRO A 76 -11.24 -12.13 11.97
CA PRO A 76 -10.16 -12.79 12.71
C PRO A 76 -10.63 -14.05 13.45
N LEU A 77 -11.88 -14.13 13.91
CA LEU A 77 -12.41 -15.34 14.55
C LEU A 77 -12.55 -16.50 13.56
N THR A 78 -13.01 -16.23 12.34
CA THR A 78 -13.09 -17.25 11.28
C THR A 78 -11.70 -17.62 10.79
N ALA A 79 -10.80 -16.66 10.62
CA ALA A 79 -9.41 -16.93 10.27
C ALA A 79 -8.72 -17.81 11.30
N TRP A 80 -8.90 -17.52 12.59
CA TRP A 80 -8.40 -18.36 13.68
C TRP A 80 -8.96 -19.79 13.58
N LYS A 81 -10.29 -19.94 13.45
CA LYS A 81 -10.93 -21.26 13.34
C LYS A 81 -10.44 -22.07 12.14
N LEU A 82 -10.26 -21.43 10.99
CA LEU A 82 -9.85 -22.09 9.74
C LEU A 82 -8.36 -22.45 9.72
N THR A 83 -7.51 -21.62 10.31
CA THR A 83 -6.06 -21.83 10.30
C THR A 83 -5.58 -22.70 11.47
N GLY A 84 -6.43 -22.94 12.48
CA GLY A 84 -6.07 -23.73 13.66
C GLY A 84 -4.98 -23.08 14.52
N GLN A 85 -4.64 -21.81 14.27
CA GLN A 85 -3.60 -21.09 15.00
C GLN A 85 -4.10 -20.69 16.39
N SER A 86 -3.98 -21.57 17.37
CA SER A 86 -4.46 -21.40 18.75
C SER A 86 -3.75 -20.32 19.58
N ALA A 87 -2.66 -19.73 19.07
CA ALA A 87 -1.99 -18.62 19.74
C ALA A 87 -1.36 -17.68 18.71
N ILE A 88 -1.51 -16.37 18.93
CA ILE A 88 -0.62 -15.36 18.35
C ILE A 88 0.78 -15.71 18.84
N HIS A 89 1.54 -16.44 18.04
CA HIS A 89 2.89 -16.79 18.40
C HIS A 89 3.75 -15.57 18.09
N PHE A 90 3.90 -14.72 19.09
CA PHE A 90 4.91 -13.68 19.06
C PHE A 90 6.26 -14.39 18.93
N GLN A 91 6.93 -14.20 17.79
CA GLN A 91 8.33 -14.58 17.70
C GLN A 91 9.03 -13.95 18.91
N SER A 92 9.85 -14.76 19.60
CA SER A 92 10.64 -14.30 20.73
C SER A 92 11.29 -12.96 20.36
N VAL A 93 11.02 -11.91 21.15
CA VAL A 93 11.55 -10.57 20.90
C VAL A 93 13.05 -10.70 20.76
N ARG A 94 13.55 -10.58 19.53
CA ARG A 94 14.98 -10.56 19.30
C ARG A 94 15.50 -9.30 19.99
N TRP A 95 16.42 -9.49 20.93
CA TRP A 95 17.10 -8.37 21.55
C TRP A 95 17.73 -7.49 20.48
N LEU A 96 17.24 -6.25 20.39
CA LEU A 96 17.78 -5.25 19.49
C LEU A 96 19.18 -4.89 19.94
N ARG A 97 20.08 -4.69 18.98
CA ARG A 97 21.39 -4.08 19.28
C ARG A 97 21.16 -2.65 19.80
N PRO A 98 22.06 -2.08 20.61
CA PRO A 98 21.90 -0.71 21.13
C PRO A 98 21.62 0.33 20.03
N ILE A 99 22.28 0.22 18.87
CA ILE A 99 22.04 1.08 17.72
C ILE A 99 20.65 0.88 17.10
N GLU A 100 20.15 -0.35 17.05
CA GLU A 100 18.80 -0.65 16.54
C GLU A 100 17.74 -0.14 17.51
N PHE A 101 17.99 -0.22 18.81
CA PHE A 101 17.12 0.37 19.83
C PHE A 101 17.07 1.90 19.72
N LEU A 102 18.23 2.56 19.58
CA LEU A 102 18.29 4.02 19.39
C LEU A 102 17.54 4.46 18.13
N LEU A 103 17.76 3.79 17.00
CA LEU A 103 17.07 4.09 15.75
C LEU A 103 15.56 3.81 15.84
N ALA A 104 15.15 2.74 16.53
CA ALA A 104 13.73 2.45 16.75
C ALA A 104 13.08 3.50 17.66
N ALA A 105 13.78 3.99 18.69
CA ALA A 105 13.30 5.07 19.55
C ALA A 105 13.19 6.39 18.78
N LEU A 106 14.16 6.70 17.91
CA LEU A 106 14.11 7.85 17.02
C LEU A 106 12.90 7.76 16.08
N LEU A 107 12.69 6.62 15.44
CA LEU A 107 11.55 6.39 14.57
C LEU A 107 10.21 6.51 15.32
N ALA A 108 10.13 6.00 16.55
CA ALA A 108 8.95 6.16 17.39
C ALA A 108 8.68 7.64 17.74
N LEU A 109 9.74 8.41 18.03
CA LEU A 109 9.64 9.85 18.25
C LEU A 109 9.19 10.59 16.99
N GLU A 110 9.72 10.25 15.82
CA GLU A 110 9.30 10.83 14.53
C GLU A 110 7.82 10.57 14.25
N ILE A 111 7.35 9.34 14.45
CA ILE A 111 5.92 9.01 14.34
C ILE A 111 5.11 9.86 15.32
N ALA A 112 5.52 9.96 16.58
CA ALA A 112 4.83 10.79 17.57
C ALA A 112 4.80 12.28 17.18
N LEU A 113 5.88 12.81 16.60
CA LEU A 113 5.95 14.17 16.07
C LEU A 113 4.98 14.36 14.90
N ILE A 114 4.86 13.40 13.98
CA ILE A 114 3.90 13.46 12.88
C ILE A 114 2.45 13.44 13.41
N PHE A 115 2.16 12.65 14.45
CA PHE A 115 0.87 12.71 15.14
C PHE A 115 0.62 14.09 15.76
N TYR A 116 1.62 14.67 16.43
CA TYR A 116 1.53 16.01 17.00
C TYR A 116 1.33 17.09 15.92
N LEU A 117 2.06 17.02 14.81
CA LEU A 117 1.93 17.94 13.69
C LEU A 117 0.54 17.83 13.04
N ALA A 118 0.05 16.61 12.80
CA ALA A 118 -1.31 16.40 12.33
C ALA A 118 -2.36 16.92 13.34
N TYR A 119 -2.09 16.81 14.64
CA TYR A 119 -2.96 17.34 15.69
C TYR A 119 -3.06 18.87 15.66
N VAL A 120 -1.96 19.60 15.43
CA VAL A 120 -1.98 21.07 15.40
C VAL A 120 -2.39 21.66 14.05
N HIS A 121 -2.24 20.93 12.94
CA HIS A 121 -2.67 21.37 11.62
C HIS A 121 -4.11 20.98 11.31
N THR A 122 -4.79 21.76 10.47
CA THR A 122 -6.07 21.37 9.87
C THR A 122 -5.85 20.52 8.63
N LEU A 123 -6.91 19.88 8.12
CA LEU A 123 -6.84 19.30 6.78
C LEU A 123 -6.51 20.42 5.79
N GLY A 124 -5.58 20.14 4.87
CA GLY A 124 -5.31 21.02 3.75
C GLY A 124 -6.48 21.00 2.76
N TRP A 125 -6.43 21.87 1.76
CA TRP A 125 -7.54 22.10 0.86
C TRP A 125 -7.95 20.83 0.10
N ASP A 126 -7.00 20.01 -0.39
CA ASP A 126 -7.31 18.74 -1.07
C ASP A 126 -7.94 17.74 -0.10
N GLY A 127 -7.37 17.66 1.11
CA GLY A 127 -7.91 16.98 2.30
C GLY A 127 -9.41 17.22 2.51
N LEU A 128 -9.75 18.50 2.59
CA LEU A 128 -11.11 18.94 2.85
C LEU A 128 -12.05 18.71 1.65
N TRP A 129 -11.64 19.17 0.46
CA TRP A 129 -12.52 19.30 -0.68
C TRP A 129 -12.66 18.03 -1.52
N ASN A 130 -11.70 17.11 -1.47
CA ASN A 130 -11.76 15.86 -2.25
C ASN A 130 -12.13 14.64 -1.40
N TRP A 131 -11.79 14.66 -0.11
CA TRP A 131 -11.87 13.49 0.76
C TRP A 131 -12.91 13.68 1.88
N GLU A 132 -12.69 14.65 2.76
CA GLU A 132 -13.54 14.86 3.95
C GLU A 132 -14.99 15.18 3.58
N ILE A 133 -15.19 16.02 2.55
CA ILE A 133 -16.53 16.41 2.14
C ILE A 133 -17.38 15.20 1.74
N LYS A 134 -16.77 14.19 1.10
CA LYS A 134 -17.46 12.94 0.72
C LYS A 134 -17.84 12.14 1.95
N ALA A 135 -16.94 12.04 2.92
CA ALA A 135 -17.22 11.38 4.20
C ALA A 135 -18.38 12.05 4.93
N ARG A 136 -18.42 13.39 4.96
CA ARG A 136 -19.48 14.18 5.58
C ARG A 136 -20.83 14.02 4.88
N TYR A 137 -20.84 14.02 3.54
CA TYR A 137 -22.05 13.73 2.76
C TYR A 137 -22.55 12.32 3.01
N ALA A 138 -21.67 11.32 2.98
CA ALA A 138 -22.03 9.94 3.24
C ALA A 138 -22.59 9.77 4.66
N TYR A 139 -21.94 10.37 5.67
CA TYR A 139 -22.39 10.32 7.07
C TYR A 139 -23.80 10.87 7.22
N SER A 140 -24.06 12.06 6.65
CA SER A 140 -25.37 12.72 6.69
C SER A 140 -26.48 11.92 5.97
N ASN A 141 -26.10 10.96 5.12
CA ASN A 141 -27.00 10.11 4.34
C ASN A 141 -26.96 8.65 4.79
N GLY A 142 -26.60 8.39 6.05
CA GLY A 142 -26.62 7.05 6.64
C GLY A 142 -25.52 6.14 6.09
N GLY A 143 -24.34 6.69 5.80
CA GLY A 143 -23.17 5.95 5.33
C GLY A 143 -23.07 5.76 3.82
N VAL A 144 -23.89 6.45 3.02
CA VAL A 144 -23.93 6.31 1.55
C VAL A 144 -23.90 7.69 0.90
N LEU A 145 -23.09 7.86 -0.14
CA LEU A 145 -23.10 9.11 -0.92
C LEU A 145 -24.41 9.24 -1.71
N PRO A 146 -25.13 10.37 -1.62
CA PRO A 146 -26.35 10.57 -2.39
C PRO A 146 -26.02 10.73 -3.88
N VAL A 147 -26.88 10.22 -4.77
CA VAL A 147 -26.71 10.30 -6.23
C VAL A 147 -26.51 11.75 -6.70
N ALA A 148 -27.23 12.69 -6.09
CA ALA A 148 -27.12 14.12 -6.38
C ALA A 148 -25.70 14.68 -6.18
N TYR A 149 -24.86 14.05 -5.33
CA TYR A 149 -23.46 14.44 -5.18
C TYR A 149 -22.67 14.22 -6.48
N PHE A 150 -22.91 13.10 -7.17
CA PHE A 150 -22.20 12.73 -8.40
C PHE A 150 -22.67 13.53 -9.62
N GLN A 151 -23.95 13.92 -9.65
CA GLN A 151 -24.60 14.58 -10.78
C GLN A 151 -24.50 16.12 -10.75
N SER A 152 -24.16 16.69 -9.59
CA SER A 152 -24.12 18.14 -9.41
C SER A 152 -22.87 18.76 -10.03
N GLU A 153 -23.02 19.61 -11.05
CA GLU A 153 -21.90 20.39 -11.62
C GLU A 153 -21.19 21.24 -10.58
N GLY A 154 -21.94 21.80 -9.61
CA GLY A 154 -21.40 22.54 -8.47
C GLY A 154 -20.53 21.71 -7.52
N ARG A 155 -20.29 20.42 -7.79
CA ARG A 155 -19.42 19.51 -7.03
C ARG A 155 -18.24 18.99 -7.85
N SER A 156 -18.09 19.41 -9.11
CA SER A 156 -16.99 18.98 -9.98
C SER A 156 -15.60 19.21 -9.36
N PHE A 157 -15.44 20.31 -8.62
CA PHE A 157 -14.21 20.66 -7.89
C PHE A 157 -13.76 19.61 -6.85
N SER A 158 -14.68 18.75 -6.38
CA SER A 158 -14.41 17.72 -5.36
C SER A 158 -13.96 16.37 -5.95
N HIS A 159 -13.70 16.36 -7.27
CA HIS A 159 -13.42 15.17 -8.07
C HIS A 159 -14.33 13.98 -7.72
N PRO A 160 -15.65 14.04 -8.04
CA PRO A 160 -16.60 12.98 -7.67
C PRO A 160 -16.22 11.58 -8.17
N ALA A 161 -15.44 11.50 -9.25
CA ALA A 161 -14.91 10.26 -9.81
C ALA A 161 -13.77 9.61 -9.00
N TYR A 162 -13.17 10.33 -8.04
CA TYR A 162 -12.15 9.74 -7.18
C TYR A 162 -12.73 8.64 -6.28
N PRO A 163 -12.04 7.48 -6.17
CA PRO A 163 -12.44 6.35 -5.31
C PRO A 163 -12.68 6.70 -3.84
N LEU A 164 -13.35 5.79 -3.13
CA LEU A 164 -13.90 6.05 -1.80
C LEU A 164 -13.09 5.48 -0.63
N ALA A 165 -11.89 4.92 -0.83
CA ALA A 165 -11.13 4.34 0.29
C ALA A 165 -10.88 5.33 1.44
N ILE A 166 -10.30 6.50 1.14
CA ILE A 166 -10.00 7.52 2.16
C ILE A 166 -11.30 8.12 2.71
N PRO A 167 -12.26 8.60 1.88
CA PRO A 167 -13.54 9.09 2.39
C PRO A 167 -14.28 8.10 3.27
N PHE A 168 -14.24 6.81 2.95
CA PHE A 168 -14.97 5.80 3.72
C PHE A 168 -14.22 5.32 4.95
N THR A 169 -12.90 5.52 4.99
CA THR A 169 -12.14 5.39 6.24
C THR A 169 -12.50 6.54 7.19
N GLU A 170 -12.62 7.78 6.70
CA GLU A 170 -13.10 8.94 7.48
C GLU A 170 -14.56 8.75 7.93
N LEU A 171 -15.43 8.29 7.03
CA LEU A 171 -16.81 7.94 7.34
C LEU A 171 -16.90 6.92 8.47
N TRP A 172 -16.03 5.90 8.47
CA TRP A 172 -16.02 4.89 9.53
C TRP A 172 -15.78 5.52 10.89
N LEU A 173 -14.83 6.45 11.00
CA LEU A 173 -14.61 7.22 12.22
C LEU A 173 -15.86 8.01 12.61
N TYR A 174 -16.52 8.67 11.66
CA TYR A 174 -17.75 9.43 11.94
C TYR A 174 -18.90 8.55 12.45
N LEU A 175 -19.06 7.34 11.90
CA LEU A 175 -20.08 6.39 12.33
C LEU A 175 -19.85 5.93 13.78
N TRP A 176 -18.61 5.74 14.21
CA TRP A 176 -18.28 5.42 15.60
C TRP A 176 -18.43 6.62 16.54
N LEU A 177 -18.00 7.81 16.09
CA LEU A 177 -18.08 9.03 16.88
C LEU A 177 -19.53 9.52 17.07
N GLY A 178 -20.43 9.19 16.14
CA GLY A 178 -21.78 9.72 16.12
C GLY A 178 -21.86 11.18 15.63
N GLU A 179 -20.79 11.70 15.04
CA GLU A 179 -20.73 13.03 14.44
C GLU A 179 -19.63 13.13 13.36
N ALA A 180 -19.83 14.05 12.39
CA ALA A 180 -18.83 14.36 11.36
C ALA A 180 -17.77 15.32 11.90
N ASN A 181 -16.80 14.77 12.63
CA ASN A 181 -15.75 15.52 13.32
C ASN A 181 -14.41 15.47 12.58
N GLN A 182 -14.15 16.51 11.79
CA GLN A 182 -12.94 16.68 10.98
C GLN A 182 -11.64 16.53 11.79
N PHE A 183 -11.65 16.99 13.04
CA PHE A 183 -10.48 16.95 13.90
C PHE A 183 -10.02 15.53 14.21
N TRP A 184 -10.96 14.58 14.34
CA TRP A 184 -10.62 13.17 14.54
C TRP A 184 -10.32 12.45 13.23
N ALA A 185 -11.03 12.78 12.13
CA ALA A 185 -10.78 12.18 10.81
C ALA A 185 -9.32 12.33 10.37
N LYS A 186 -8.69 13.48 10.61
CA LYS A 186 -7.29 13.71 10.23
C LYS A 186 -6.27 12.77 10.90
N THR A 187 -6.64 12.04 11.95
CA THR A 187 -5.75 11.05 12.60
C THR A 187 -5.49 9.81 11.74
N ILE A 188 -6.26 9.61 10.66
CA ILE A 188 -6.04 8.55 9.66
C ILE A 188 -4.69 8.69 8.95
N PHE A 189 -4.26 9.90 8.65
CA PHE A 189 -3.06 10.17 7.85
C PHE A 189 -1.73 9.93 8.60
N PRO A 190 -1.55 10.34 9.88
CA PRO A 190 -0.39 9.92 10.67
C PRO A 190 -0.38 8.40 10.94
N MET A 191 -1.53 7.71 10.93
CA MET A 191 -1.57 6.23 10.94
C MET A 191 -1.01 5.63 9.66
N PHE A 192 -1.30 6.21 8.49
CA PHE A 192 -0.63 5.83 7.24
C PHE A 192 0.87 6.13 7.26
N TYR A 193 1.30 7.25 7.85
CA TYR A 193 2.73 7.53 8.08
C TYR A 193 3.40 6.44 8.91
N ALA A 194 2.82 6.10 10.07
CA ALA A 194 3.33 5.04 10.92
C ALA A 194 3.41 3.70 10.17
N ALA A 195 2.34 3.31 9.46
CA ALA A 195 2.31 2.08 8.68
C ALA A 195 3.37 2.08 7.56
N GLY A 196 3.52 3.20 6.84
CA GLY A 196 4.51 3.36 5.77
C GLY A 196 5.94 3.27 6.27
N ALA A 197 6.26 3.95 7.37
CA ALA A 197 7.59 3.93 7.95
C ALA A 197 7.94 2.54 8.53
N ILE A 198 6.98 1.89 9.20
CA ILE A 198 7.15 0.51 9.70
C ILE A 198 7.34 -0.48 8.53
N LEU A 199 6.55 -0.37 7.46
CA LEU A 199 6.70 -1.22 6.27
C LEU A 199 8.04 -0.97 5.59
N LEU A 200 8.47 0.27 5.45
CA LEU A 200 9.77 0.60 4.88
C LEU A 200 10.88 -0.03 5.71
N ALA A 201 10.84 0.08 7.03
CA ALA A 201 11.82 -0.57 7.91
C ALA A 201 11.79 -2.10 7.78
N ALA A 202 10.60 -2.71 7.81
CA ALA A 202 10.42 -4.16 7.75
C ALA A 202 10.87 -4.74 6.40
N LEU A 203 10.44 -4.15 5.28
CA LEU A 203 10.82 -4.56 3.93
C LEU A 203 12.32 -4.37 3.69
N SER A 204 12.88 -3.23 4.10
CA SER A 204 14.32 -2.97 4.00
C SER A 204 15.11 -4.00 4.81
N ALA A 205 14.70 -4.29 6.06
CA ALA A 205 15.35 -5.29 6.90
C ALA A 205 15.24 -6.70 6.29
N ARG A 206 14.09 -7.06 5.73
CA ARG A 206 13.84 -8.35 5.06
C ARG A 206 14.72 -8.49 3.82
N LEU A 207 14.82 -7.46 3.00
CA LEU A 207 15.58 -7.45 1.75
C LEU A 207 17.10 -7.38 1.98
N THR A 208 17.56 -6.64 2.99
CA THR A 208 19.00 -6.46 3.28
C THR A 208 19.56 -7.44 4.31
N GLY A 209 18.69 -8.06 5.12
CA GLY A 209 19.07 -8.85 6.30
C GLY A 209 19.55 -8.01 7.49
N ARG A 210 19.40 -6.68 7.46
CA ARG A 210 19.94 -5.76 8.48
C ARG A 210 18.87 -4.79 8.96
N THR A 211 18.39 -4.97 10.18
CA THR A 211 17.33 -4.13 10.79
C THR A 211 17.72 -2.65 10.84
N TRP A 212 18.95 -2.33 11.23
CA TRP A 212 19.41 -0.94 11.32
C TRP A 212 19.36 -0.18 9.99
N ILE A 213 19.59 -0.84 8.85
CA ILE A 213 19.46 -0.21 7.52
C ILE A 213 18.01 0.19 7.27
N GLY A 214 17.08 -0.70 7.62
CA GLY A 214 15.66 -0.41 7.48
C GLY A 214 15.18 0.70 8.38
N LEU A 215 15.64 0.75 9.63
CA LEU A 215 15.30 1.83 10.55
C LEU A 215 15.84 3.18 10.05
N ILE A 216 17.07 3.22 9.52
CA ILE A 216 17.60 4.45 8.88
C ILE A 216 16.73 4.87 7.70
N ALA A 217 16.39 3.94 6.79
CA ALA A 217 15.56 4.25 5.64
C ALA A 217 14.18 4.79 6.03
N ALA A 218 13.55 4.20 7.05
CA ALA A 218 12.30 4.69 7.60
C ALA A 218 12.44 6.11 8.18
N SER A 219 13.48 6.36 8.98
CA SER A 219 13.70 7.68 9.58
C SER A 219 14.03 8.77 8.58
N LEU A 220 14.65 8.43 7.44
CA LEU A 220 14.90 9.40 6.36
C LEU A 220 13.60 10.02 5.80
N LEU A 221 12.44 9.34 5.91
CA LEU A 221 11.17 9.91 5.45
C LEU A 221 10.79 11.19 6.19
N PHE A 222 11.13 11.32 7.47
CA PHE A 222 10.85 12.52 8.26
C PHE A 222 11.62 13.75 7.74
N PHE A 223 12.81 13.52 7.16
CA PHE A 223 13.66 14.57 6.60
C PHE A 223 13.31 14.93 5.15
N VAL A 224 12.21 14.42 4.60
CA VAL A 224 11.69 14.82 3.30
C VAL A 224 10.51 15.78 3.52
N PRO A 225 10.69 17.10 3.30
CA PRO A 225 9.65 18.09 3.59
C PRO A 225 8.31 17.78 2.93
N GLN A 226 8.30 17.35 1.66
CA GLN A 226 7.08 16.91 0.95
C GLN A 226 6.30 15.81 1.66
N ILE A 227 6.97 14.95 2.43
CA ILE A 227 6.33 13.83 3.15
C ILE A 227 5.88 14.26 4.55
N ALA A 228 6.66 15.10 5.23
CA ALA A 228 6.51 15.34 6.67
C ALA A 228 5.82 16.68 7.02
N THR A 229 6.09 17.76 6.28
CA THR A 229 5.76 19.13 6.72
C THR A 229 5.12 20.02 5.68
N GLU A 230 5.34 19.78 4.38
CA GLU A 230 4.85 20.64 3.29
C GLU A 230 3.36 20.45 2.98
N GLY A 231 2.85 21.33 2.10
CA GLY A 231 1.54 21.19 1.50
C GLY A 231 1.38 19.84 0.77
N GLY A 232 0.40 19.05 1.20
CA GLY A 232 0.12 17.71 0.66
C GLY A 232 0.89 16.56 1.31
N SER A 233 1.60 16.83 2.41
CA SER A 233 2.27 15.83 3.25
C SER A 233 1.29 14.94 4.05
N ALA A 234 1.85 13.99 4.81
CA ALA A 234 1.09 13.08 5.66
C ALA A 234 0.34 13.75 6.83
N ILE A 235 0.55 15.04 7.09
CA ILE A 235 -0.08 15.77 8.20
C ILE A 235 -1.34 16.56 7.78
N VAL A 236 -1.57 16.76 6.48
CA VAL A 236 -2.65 17.63 5.97
C VAL A 236 -3.78 16.90 5.24
N GLY A 237 -3.83 15.58 5.29
CA GLY A 237 -5.02 14.85 4.87
C GLY A 237 -5.13 14.45 3.41
N TYR A 238 -4.01 14.36 2.69
CA TYR A 238 -4.03 14.08 1.25
C TYR A 238 -3.96 12.55 1.03
N ALA A 239 -4.63 12.05 -0.01
CA ALA A 239 -4.64 10.63 -0.35
C ALA A 239 -3.32 10.15 -1.00
N ASP A 240 -2.46 11.07 -1.44
CA ASP A 240 -1.20 10.79 -2.13
C ASP A 240 -0.23 9.95 -1.26
N PHE A 241 -0.08 10.29 0.02
CA PHE A 241 0.79 9.52 0.92
C PHE A 241 0.20 8.14 1.28
N PRO A 242 -1.09 8.00 1.65
CA PRO A 242 -1.73 6.68 1.74
C PRO A 242 -1.52 5.81 0.49
N LEU A 243 -1.69 6.37 -0.71
CA LEU A 243 -1.46 5.66 -1.97
C LEU A 243 -0.01 5.19 -2.10
N SER A 244 0.97 6.04 -1.75
CA SER A 244 2.39 5.69 -1.80
C SER A 244 2.75 4.54 -0.85
N VAL A 245 2.07 4.43 0.30
CA VAL A 245 2.25 3.32 1.25
C VAL A 245 1.68 2.01 0.69
N PHE A 246 0.51 2.03 0.06
CA PHE A 246 -0.01 0.86 -0.65
C PHE A 246 0.93 0.44 -1.79
N TYR A 247 1.53 1.40 -2.50
CA TYR A 247 2.47 1.13 -3.59
C TYR A 247 3.79 0.55 -3.09
N LEU A 248 4.32 1.09 -1.98
CA LEU A 248 5.49 0.53 -1.28
C LEU A 248 5.25 -0.91 -0.86
N ALA A 249 4.10 -1.21 -0.23
CA ALA A 249 3.75 -2.57 0.16
C ALA A 249 3.68 -3.48 -1.07
N THR A 250 2.97 -3.06 -2.11
CA THR A 250 2.82 -3.82 -3.36
C THR A 250 4.18 -4.21 -3.94
N ILE A 251 5.02 -3.23 -4.29
CA ILE A 251 6.31 -3.54 -4.94
C ILE A 251 7.30 -4.17 -3.96
N GLY A 252 7.32 -3.75 -2.70
CA GLY A 252 8.22 -4.31 -1.68
C GLY A 252 7.99 -5.81 -1.47
N TYR A 253 6.73 -6.25 -1.37
CA TYR A 253 6.41 -7.66 -1.24
C TYR A 253 6.60 -8.44 -2.55
N LEU A 254 6.41 -7.82 -3.72
CA LEU A 254 6.80 -8.42 -4.99
C LEU A 254 8.32 -8.70 -5.04
N LEU A 255 9.14 -7.76 -4.58
CA LEU A 255 10.60 -7.93 -4.49
C LEU A 255 10.99 -9.03 -3.48
N CYS A 256 10.25 -9.16 -2.37
CA CYS A 256 10.45 -10.27 -1.43
C CYS A 256 10.12 -11.63 -2.06
N ALA A 257 8.99 -11.72 -2.77
CA ALA A 257 8.56 -12.92 -3.52
C ALA A 257 9.53 -13.26 -4.68
N CYS A 258 10.25 -12.27 -5.21
CA CYS A 258 11.31 -12.54 -6.20
C CYS A 258 12.53 -13.23 -5.58
N ARG A 259 12.81 -12.97 -4.29
CA ARG A 259 14.05 -13.40 -3.62
C ARG A 259 13.94 -14.81 -3.05
N SER A 260 12.97 -15.01 -2.18
CA SER A 260 12.56 -16.32 -1.65
C SER A 260 11.31 -16.71 -2.42
N ASP A 261 11.14 -17.97 -2.79
CA ASP A 261 9.90 -18.46 -3.41
C ASP A 261 8.74 -18.46 -2.37
N ASP A 262 8.52 -17.30 -1.77
CA ASP A 262 7.68 -17.03 -0.62
C ASP A 262 6.31 -16.62 -1.14
N GLU A 263 5.45 -17.61 -1.28
CA GLU A 263 4.06 -17.45 -1.71
C GLU A 263 3.29 -16.46 -0.82
N HIS A 264 3.66 -16.32 0.45
CA HIS A 264 3.03 -15.34 1.35
C HIS A 264 3.29 -13.91 0.89
N SER A 265 4.55 -13.57 0.59
CA SER A 265 4.89 -12.25 0.03
C SER A 265 4.13 -11.99 -1.27
N PHE A 266 3.97 -13.01 -2.13
CA PHE A 266 3.22 -12.85 -3.38
C PHE A 266 1.72 -12.59 -3.14
N ARG A 267 1.11 -13.24 -2.15
CA ARG A 267 -0.30 -12.99 -1.77
C ARG A 267 -0.50 -11.59 -1.21
N ILE A 268 0.41 -11.11 -0.36
CA ILE A 268 0.36 -9.74 0.16
C ILE A 268 0.49 -8.73 -0.98
N TYR A 269 1.43 -8.96 -1.92
CA TYR A 269 1.54 -8.18 -3.15
C TYR A 269 0.20 -8.12 -3.89
N ALA A 270 -0.45 -9.27 -4.12
CA ALA A 270 -1.71 -9.33 -4.86
C ALA A 270 -2.84 -8.55 -4.19
N VAL A 271 -2.94 -8.62 -2.86
CA VAL A 271 -3.96 -7.88 -2.10
C VAL A 271 -3.68 -6.38 -2.11
N CYS A 272 -2.45 -5.95 -1.86
CA CYS A 272 -2.09 -4.53 -1.94
C CYS A 272 -2.26 -3.97 -3.36
N LEU A 273 -1.89 -4.76 -4.39
CA LEU A 273 -2.12 -4.45 -5.79
C LEU A 273 -3.60 -4.19 -6.05
N ALA A 274 -4.49 -5.07 -5.58
CA ALA A 274 -5.93 -4.94 -5.78
C ALA A 274 -6.52 -3.65 -5.18
N LEU A 275 -5.90 -3.13 -4.12
CA LEU A 275 -6.37 -1.94 -3.41
C LEU A 275 -5.81 -0.63 -3.99
N LEU A 276 -4.73 -0.64 -4.77
CA LEU A 276 -4.18 0.57 -5.40
C LEU A 276 -5.24 1.42 -6.13
N PRO A 277 -6.04 0.87 -7.07
CA PRO A 277 -7.05 1.67 -7.79
C PRO A 277 -8.22 2.11 -6.90
N TRP A 278 -8.35 1.56 -5.69
CA TRP A 278 -9.39 1.93 -4.73
C TRP A 278 -9.01 3.14 -3.87
N VAL A 279 -7.72 3.47 -3.76
CA VAL A 279 -7.26 4.56 -2.89
C VAL A 279 -7.39 5.93 -3.56
N LYS A 280 -6.92 6.02 -4.80
CA LYS A 280 -6.90 7.25 -5.61
C LYS A 280 -6.95 6.87 -7.09
N LEU A 281 -7.37 7.79 -7.96
CA LEU A 281 -7.49 7.55 -9.40
C LEU A 281 -6.13 7.20 -10.05
N GLU A 282 -5.07 7.87 -9.65
CA GLU A 282 -3.69 7.62 -10.06
C GLU A 282 -3.20 6.22 -9.62
N GLY A 283 -3.89 5.61 -8.64
CA GLY A 283 -3.68 4.23 -8.25
C GLY A 283 -3.92 3.23 -9.38
N MET A 284 -4.68 3.58 -10.42
CA MET A 284 -4.80 2.77 -11.64
C MET A 284 -3.48 2.70 -12.43
N ILE A 285 -2.75 3.82 -12.49
CA ILE A 285 -1.43 3.88 -13.17
C ILE A 285 -0.44 3.03 -12.39
N LEU A 286 -0.43 3.17 -11.06
CA LEU A 286 0.40 2.36 -10.18
C LEU A 286 0.04 0.87 -10.26
N TRP A 287 -1.25 0.53 -10.31
CA TRP A 287 -1.72 -0.84 -10.51
C TRP A 287 -1.21 -1.42 -11.82
N PHE A 288 -1.35 -0.69 -12.93
CA PHE A 288 -0.89 -1.15 -14.24
C PHE A 288 0.61 -1.44 -14.25
N ILE A 289 1.42 -0.51 -13.73
CA ILE A 289 2.87 -0.70 -13.62
C ILE A 289 3.21 -1.87 -12.71
N ALA A 290 2.59 -1.96 -11.52
CA ALA A 290 2.85 -3.04 -10.57
C ALA A 290 2.39 -4.41 -11.11
N ALA A 291 1.30 -4.48 -11.87
CA ALA A 291 0.82 -5.68 -12.53
C ALA A 291 1.75 -6.13 -13.65
N LEU A 292 2.28 -5.19 -14.45
CA LEU A 292 3.32 -5.47 -15.45
C LEU A 292 4.58 -6.03 -14.79
N CYS A 293 5.02 -5.44 -13.68
CA CYS A 293 6.12 -5.97 -12.87
C CYS A 293 5.82 -7.38 -12.36
N GLY A 294 4.62 -7.64 -11.86
CA GLY A 294 4.19 -8.97 -11.41
C GLY A 294 4.21 -10.02 -12.53
N ALA A 295 3.65 -9.68 -13.69
CA ALA A 295 3.64 -10.54 -14.87
C ALA A 295 5.07 -10.87 -15.35
N LEU A 296 5.95 -9.87 -15.37
CA LEU A 296 7.38 -10.05 -15.67
C LEU A 296 8.04 -11.02 -14.70
N VAL A 297 7.77 -10.91 -13.39
CA VAL A 297 8.30 -11.80 -12.36
C VAL A 297 7.78 -13.23 -12.53
N ILE A 298 6.47 -13.40 -12.71
CA ILE A 298 5.83 -14.70 -12.95
C ILE A 298 6.47 -15.40 -14.16
N TRP A 299 6.60 -14.68 -15.28
CA TRP A 299 7.19 -15.18 -16.51
C TRP A 299 8.67 -15.55 -16.32
N ARG A 300 9.48 -14.65 -15.74
CA ARG A 300 10.92 -14.87 -15.50
C ARG A 300 11.18 -16.06 -14.57
N LYS A 301 10.34 -16.25 -13.56
CA LYS A 301 10.44 -17.36 -12.60
C LYS A 301 9.82 -18.65 -13.11
N LYS A 302 9.22 -18.65 -14.31
CA LYS A 302 8.46 -19.78 -14.87
C LYS A 302 7.40 -20.29 -13.88
N LYS A 303 6.79 -19.39 -13.10
CA LYS A 303 5.67 -19.76 -12.23
C LYS A 303 4.47 -20.17 -13.08
N SER A 304 3.60 -20.99 -12.51
CA SER A 304 2.35 -21.39 -13.18
C SER A 304 1.57 -20.14 -13.62
N PRO A 305 1.02 -20.10 -14.84
CA PRO A 305 0.24 -18.97 -15.34
C PRO A 305 -0.99 -18.66 -14.48
N VAL A 306 -1.43 -19.60 -13.63
CA VAL A 306 -2.48 -19.39 -12.63
C VAL A 306 -2.17 -18.20 -11.70
N HIS A 307 -0.90 -17.86 -11.47
CA HIS A 307 -0.54 -16.68 -10.67
C HIS A 307 -0.96 -15.36 -11.32
N LEU A 308 -1.23 -15.33 -12.64
CA LEU A 308 -1.77 -14.15 -13.30
C LEU A 308 -3.21 -13.82 -12.83
N PHE A 309 -3.96 -14.82 -12.34
CA PHE A 309 -5.27 -14.56 -11.74
C PHE A 309 -5.19 -13.68 -10.49
N ALA A 310 -4.03 -13.63 -9.82
CA ALA A 310 -3.81 -12.74 -8.68
C ALA A 310 -3.82 -11.25 -9.07
N LEU A 311 -3.71 -10.92 -10.37
CA LEU A 311 -3.77 -9.55 -10.88
C LEU A 311 -5.22 -9.08 -11.12
N LEU A 312 -6.16 -10.01 -11.28
CA LEU A 312 -7.56 -9.71 -11.64
C LEU A 312 -8.36 -8.92 -10.59
N PRO A 313 -8.19 -9.10 -9.27
CA PRO A 313 -9.00 -8.37 -8.30
C PRO A 313 -8.91 -6.85 -8.43
N GLY A 314 -7.73 -6.30 -8.74
CA GLY A 314 -7.59 -4.86 -8.99
C GLY A 314 -8.30 -4.41 -10.26
N LEU A 315 -8.25 -5.22 -11.33
CA LEU A 315 -9.03 -4.97 -12.55
C LEU A 315 -10.53 -4.99 -12.27
N PHE A 316 -11.00 -5.92 -11.43
CA PHE A 316 -12.40 -5.97 -11.01
C PHE A 316 -12.80 -4.71 -10.24
N VAL A 317 -11.97 -4.23 -9.31
CA VAL A 317 -12.20 -2.95 -8.60
C VAL A 317 -12.29 -1.79 -9.58
N ILE A 318 -11.38 -1.70 -10.56
CA ILE A 318 -11.40 -0.68 -11.61
C ILE A 318 -12.73 -0.73 -12.37
N ILE A 319 -13.09 -1.90 -12.92
CA ILE A 319 -14.31 -2.07 -13.71
C ILE A 319 -15.55 -1.76 -12.87
N ALA A 320 -15.65 -2.29 -11.66
CA ALA A 320 -16.79 -2.09 -10.78
C ALA A 320 -16.97 -0.60 -10.41
N TRP A 321 -15.87 0.12 -10.14
CA TRP A 321 -15.92 1.56 -9.89
C TRP A 321 -16.35 2.35 -11.13
N HIS A 322 -15.83 2.02 -12.32
CA HIS A 322 -16.25 2.70 -13.56
C HIS A 322 -17.71 2.45 -13.89
N LEU A 323 -18.19 1.21 -13.73
CA LEU A 323 -19.60 0.88 -13.89
C LEU A 323 -20.46 1.66 -12.90
N TYR A 324 -20.06 1.72 -11.63
CA TYR A 324 -20.75 2.52 -10.62
C TYR A 324 -20.83 4.00 -11.01
N LEU A 325 -19.72 4.62 -11.41
CA LEU A 325 -19.68 6.01 -11.85
C LEU A 325 -20.56 6.27 -13.09
N SER A 326 -20.57 5.34 -14.04
CA SER A 326 -21.44 5.40 -15.22
C SER A 326 -22.92 5.34 -14.84
N GLN A 327 -23.30 4.44 -13.93
CA GLN A 327 -24.69 4.35 -13.44
C GLN A 327 -25.10 5.61 -12.65
N MET A 328 -24.18 6.20 -11.90
CA MET A 328 -24.43 7.44 -11.16
C MET A 328 -24.44 8.69 -12.05
N HIS A 329 -24.14 8.56 -13.35
CA HIS A 329 -24.04 9.68 -14.30
C HIS A 329 -23.10 10.77 -13.75
N VAL A 330 -21.91 10.36 -13.31
CA VAL A 330 -20.94 11.26 -12.70
C VAL A 330 -20.60 12.42 -13.66
N VAL A 331 -20.52 13.63 -13.13
CA VAL A 331 -20.03 14.78 -13.87
C VAL A 331 -18.57 14.52 -14.27
N SER A 332 -18.30 14.57 -15.58
CA SER A 332 -16.95 14.40 -16.13
C SER A 332 -16.00 15.47 -15.61
N SER A 333 -14.79 15.07 -15.22
CA SER A 333 -13.70 16.04 -15.01
C SER A 333 -13.34 16.68 -16.35
N SER A 334 -13.21 18.01 -16.35
CA SER A 334 -12.77 18.80 -17.50
C SER A 334 -11.27 19.09 -17.47
N ASP A 335 -10.49 18.42 -16.61
CA ASP A 335 -9.07 18.72 -16.39
C ASP A 335 -8.18 18.25 -17.54
N PHE A 336 -8.62 17.24 -18.29
CA PHE A 336 -7.89 16.65 -19.39
C PHE A 336 -8.75 16.57 -20.65
N LEU A 337 -8.10 16.83 -21.78
CA LEU A 337 -8.64 16.61 -23.11
C LEU A 337 -8.75 15.10 -23.41
N PRO A 338 -9.64 14.68 -24.32
CA PRO A 338 -9.71 13.30 -24.76
C PRO A 338 -8.36 12.80 -25.29
N VAL A 339 -7.97 11.60 -24.86
CA VAL A 339 -6.75 10.94 -25.35
C VAL A 339 -6.99 10.47 -26.78
N SER A 340 -6.47 11.22 -27.75
CA SER A 340 -6.53 10.91 -29.18
C SER A 340 -5.22 11.27 -29.87
N PHE A 341 -4.95 10.65 -31.01
CA PHE A 341 -3.76 10.98 -31.81
C PHE A 341 -3.76 12.45 -32.25
N ALA A 342 -4.93 12.99 -32.60
CA ALA A 342 -5.08 14.41 -32.95
C ALA A 342 -4.74 15.33 -31.78
N THR A 343 -5.25 15.03 -30.58
CA THR A 343 -4.93 15.79 -29.35
C THR A 343 -3.44 15.70 -29.04
N PHE A 344 -2.85 14.51 -29.17
CA PHE A 344 -1.43 14.29 -28.93
C PHE A 344 -0.56 15.10 -29.90
N GLN A 345 -0.82 15.00 -31.21
CA GLN A 345 -0.08 15.74 -32.23
C GLN A 345 -0.20 17.26 -32.03
N ALA A 346 -1.38 17.75 -31.65
CA ALA A 346 -1.60 19.16 -31.36
C ALA A 346 -0.80 19.67 -30.14
N ASN A 347 -0.53 18.80 -29.16
CA ASN A 347 0.04 19.19 -27.86
C ASN A 347 1.44 18.63 -27.57
N ILE A 348 2.05 17.85 -28.47
CA ILE A 348 3.37 17.23 -28.25
C ILE A 348 4.48 18.24 -27.97
N HIS A 349 4.33 19.48 -28.47
CA HIS A 349 5.26 20.59 -28.18
C HIS A 349 5.36 20.91 -26.68
N ARG A 350 4.37 20.52 -25.85
CA ARG A 350 4.39 20.70 -24.39
C ARG A 350 5.35 19.76 -23.67
N LEU A 351 5.82 18.68 -24.31
CA LEU A 351 6.64 17.65 -23.68
C LEU A 351 7.94 18.21 -23.07
N GLY A 352 8.65 19.08 -23.79
CA GLY A 352 9.90 19.69 -23.30
C GLY A 352 9.70 20.49 -22.01
N PRO A 353 8.78 21.48 -21.98
CA PRO A 353 8.45 22.23 -20.78
C PRO A 353 7.96 21.35 -19.61
N ILE A 354 7.12 20.33 -19.88
CA ILE A 354 6.66 19.40 -18.83
C ILE A 354 7.85 18.65 -18.23
N LEU A 355 8.73 18.09 -19.06
CA LEU A 355 9.92 17.39 -18.58
C LEU A 355 10.85 18.31 -17.78
N SER A 356 10.98 19.57 -18.21
CA SER A 356 11.74 20.58 -17.48
C SER A 356 11.12 20.85 -16.11
N ALA A 357 9.79 20.99 -16.02
CA ALA A 357 9.09 21.23 -14.76
C ALA A 357 9.26 20.04 -13.78
N PHE A 358 9.12 18.81 -14.27
CA PHE A 358 9.37 17.61 -13.47
C PHE A 358 10.83 17.54 -12.98
N PHE A 359 11.79 17.88 -13.83
CA PHE A 359 13.20 17.91 -13.43
C PHE A 359 13.48 19.00 -12.40
N SER A 360 12.91 20.20 -12.58
CA SER A 360 13.00 21.30 -11.64
C SER A 360 12.42 20.92 -10.28
N GLU A 361 11.27 20.25 -10.25
CA GLU A 361 10.65 19.75 -9.03
C GLU A 361 11.56 18.72 -8.33
N VAL A 362 12.07 17.72 -9.06
CA VAL A 362 12.99 16.71 -8.51
C VAL A 362 14.28 17.35 -7.95
N ALA A 363 14.73 18.44 -8.53
CA ALA A 363 15.91 19.19 -8.10
C ALA A 363 15.63 20.21 -6.98
N ASP A 364 14.36 20.44 -6.60
CA ASP A 364 14.01 21.42 -5.58
C ASP A 364 14.39 20.91 -4.17
N THR A 365 15.45 21.51 -3.63
CA THR A 365 15.97 21.18 -2.31
C THR A 365 15.07 21.67 -1.18
N LYS A 366 14.14 22.61 -1.44
CA LYS A 366 13.16 23.03 -0.42
C LYS A 366 12.12 21.94 -0.20
N THR A 367 11.59 21.37 -1.29
CA THR A 367 10.55 20.35 -1.24
C THR A 367 11.11 18.96 -0.89
N TRP A 368 12.27 18.61 -1.43
CA TRP A 368 12.82 17.26 -1.34
C TRP A 368 14.13 17.15 -0.55
N SER A 369 14.70 18.24 -0.05
CA SER A 369 16.01 18.23 0.60
C SER A 369 17.06 17.54 -0.28
N LEU A 370 17.77 16.53 0.23
CA LEU A 370 18.74 15.73 -0.54
C LEU A 370 18.14 14.40 -1.04
N PHE A 371 16.83 14.20 -0.91
CA PHE A 371 16.19 12.91 -1.14
C PHE A 371 16.45 12.37 -2.54
N TRP A 372 16.13 13.13 -3.59
CA TRP A 372 16.30 12.67 -4.97
C TRP A 372 17.75 12.47 -5.37
N LEU A 373 18.68 13.26 -4.80
CA LEU A 373 20.12 13.04 -4.99
C LEU A 373 20.54 11.68 -4.41
N LEU A 374 20.11 11.35 -3.18
CA LEU A 374 20.38 10.05 -2.57
C LEU A 374 19.73 8.90 -3.36
N VAL A 375 18.52 9.10 -3.87
CA VAL A 375 17.83 8.13 -4.75
C VAL A 375 18.61 7.92 -6.05
N ALA A 376 19.11 8.98 -6.68
CA ALA A 376 19.89 8.88 -7.91
C ALA A 376 21.20 8.10 -7.69
N ILE A 377 21.95 8.42 -6.63
CA ILE A 377 23.18 7.72 -6.26
C ILE A 377 22.88 6.25 -5.90
N GLY A 378 21.87 6.03 -5.06
CA GLY A 378 21.45 4.69 -4.64
C GLY A 378 20.99 3.83 -5.81
N SER A 379 20.24 4.40 -6.75
CA SER A 379 19.78 3.73 -7.97
C SER A 379 20.93 3.41 -8.92
N GLY A 380 21.87 4.34 -9.11
CA GLY A 380 23.09 4.10 -9.90
C GLY A 380 23.90 2.94 -9.35
N TYR A 381 24.15 2.93 -8.04
CA TYR A 381 24.83 1.82 -7.36
C TYR A 381 24.03 0.51 -7.45
N PHE A 382 22.72 0.57 -7.27
CA PHE A 382 21.84 -0.59 -7.34
C PHE A 382 21.87 -1.23 -8.73
N VAL A 383 21.76 -0.44 -9.81
CA VAL A 383 21.81 -0.95 -11.19
C VAL A 383 23.20 -1.49 -11.54
N GLN A 384 24.27 -0.81 -11.13
CA GLN A 384 25.63 -1.29 -11.38
C GLN A 384 25.87 -2.64 -10.70
N ARG A 385 25.35 -2.79 -9.48
CA ARG A 385 25.57 -3.97 -8.64
C ARG A 385 24.63 -5.14 -8.96
N TYR A 386 23.38 -4.86 -9.27
CA TYR A 386 22.33 -5.85 -9.50
C TYR A 386 21.83 -5.71 -10.93
N ARG A 387 22.28 -6.60 -11.82
CA ARG A 387 21.90 -6.63 -13.25
C ARG A 387 20.94 -7.78 -13.53
N ASP A 388 19.86 -7.86 -12.74
CA ASP A 388 18.90 -8.96 -12.83
C ASP A 388 17.45 -8.46 -12.95
N ALA A 389 16.48 -9.37 -12.90
CA ALA A 389 15.07 -9.04 -13.01
C ALA A 389 14.60 -8.04 -11.93
N ARG A 390 15.25 -7.99 -10.77
CA ARG A 390 14.84 -7.13 -9.65
C ARG A 390 15.17 -5.67 -9.94
N SER A 391 16.33 -5.40 -10.54
CA SER A 391 16.67 -4.04 -10.94
C SER A 391 15.78 -3.53 -12.07
N LEU A 392 15.37 -4.41 -12.98
CA LEU A 392 14.38 -4.07 -14.01
C LEU A 392 13.00 -3.76 -13.39
N VAL A 393 12.48 -4.63 -12.52
CA VAL A 393 11.21 -4.39 -11.80
C VAL A 393 11.26 -3.07 -11.05
N PHE A 394 12.35 -2.81 -10.35
CA PHE A 394 12.53 -1.58 -9.61
C PHE A 394 12.52 -0.33 -10.53
N PHE A 395 13.31 -0.34 -11.60
CA PHE A 395 13.39 0.78 -12.55
C PHE A 395 12.02 1.07 -13.18
N ILE A 396 11.31 0.03 -13.60
CA ILE A 396 9.94 0.15 -14.13
C ILE A 396 9.00 0.70 -13.06
N ALA A 397 9.09 0.21 -11.82
CA ALA A 397 8.20 0.61 -10.73
C ALA A 397 8.41 2.08 -10.27
N VAL A 398 9.61 2.63 -10.39
CA VAL A 398 9.85 4.05 -10.03
C VAL A 398 9.68 4.98 -11.21
N LEU A 399 10.29 4.68 -12.36
CA LEU A 399 10.30 5.60 -13.50
C LEU A 399 9.06 5.46 -14.40
N GLY A 400 8.43 4.29 -14.41
CA GLY A 400 7.19 4.05 -15.17
C GLY A 400 6.07 5.02 -14.78
N PRO A 401 5.70 5.13 -13.49
CA PRO A 401 4.68 6.07 -13.04
C PRO A 401 5.06 7.52 -13.35
N ILE A 402 6.30 7.94 -13.09
CA ILE A 402 6.78 9.31 -13.38
C ILE A 402 6.63 9.64 -14.87
N GLY A 403 7.03 8.71 -15.75
CA GLY A 403 6.90 8.90 -17.20
C GLY A 403 5.45 9.00 -17.66
N ILE A 404 4.56 8.16 -17.11
CA ILE A 404 3.12 8.23 -17.42
C ILE A 404 2.50 9.52 -16.90
N TYR A 405 2.84 9.95 -15.69
CA TYR A 405 2.37 11.22 -15.12
C TYR A 405 2.78 12.42 -15.99
N ALA A 406 4.05 12.50 -16.37
CA ALA A 406 4.53 13.55 -17.27
C ALA A 406 3.80 13.51 -18.62
N PHE A 407 3.59 12.32 -19.18
CA PHE A 407 2.88 12.14 -20.44
C PHE A 407 1.42 12.62 -20.39
N ILE A 408 0.71 12.38 -19.28
CA ILE A 408 -0.70 12.77 -19.13
C ILE A 408 -0.89 14.30 -19.24
N TYR A 409 0.06 15.12 -18.79
CA TYR A 409 -0.03 16.58 -18.90
C TYR A 409 0.01 17.12 -20.33
N ILE A 410 0.45 16.33 -21.32
CA ILE A 410 0.27 16.68 -22.73
C ILE A 410 -1.21 16.92 -23.04
N PHE A 411 -2.09 16.18 -22.37
CA PHE A 411 -3.54 16.26 -22.52
C PHE A 411 -4.19 17.24 -21.54
N SER A 412 -3.43 18.04 -20.78
CA SER A 412 -4.02 19.03 -19.86
C SER A 412 -4.92 20.01 -20.61
N ASN A 413 -6.15 20.18 -20.12
CA ASN A 413 -7.13 21.13 -20.65
C ASN A 413 -7.06 22.50 -19.95
N TRP A 414 -6.12 22.69 -19.02
CA TRP A 414 -5.95 23.96 -18.34
C TRP A 414 -5.40 25.01 -19.31
N PRO A 415 -5.89 26.28 -19.26
CA PRO A 415 -5.35 27.35 -20.09
C PRO A 415 -3.84 27.52 -19.94
N ASP A 416 -3.36 27.31 -18.72
CA ASP A 416 -1.94 27.23 -18.38
C ASP A 416 -1.64 25.83 -17.84
N TYR A 417 -1.17 24.96 -18.73
CA TYR A 417 -0.87 23.57 -18.38
C TYR A 417 0.32 23.45 -17.41
N LEU A 418 1.22 24.43 -17.36
CA LEU A 418 2.34 24.41 -16.41
C LEU A 418 1.86 24.68 -14.99
N LYS A 419 0.90 25.58 -14.79
CA LYS A 419 0.23 25.71 -13.47
C LYS A 419 -0.44 24.41 -13.03
N HIS A 420 -1.02 23.66 -13.95
CA HIS A 420 -1.58 22.35 -13.63
C HIS A 420 -0.47 21.40 -13.14
N VAL A 421 0.68 21.36 -13.84
CA VAL A 421 1.86 20.58 -13.42
C VAL A 421 2.35 21.03 -12.04
N ASP A 422 2.60 22.33 -11.84
CA ASP A 422 3.18 22.88 -10.60
C ASP A 422 2.32 22.56 -9.37
N LEU A 423 0.99 22.54 -9.51
CA LEU A 423 0.06 22.25 -8.41
C LEU A 423 0.03 20.77 -8.00
N SER A 424 0.62 19.86 -8.78
CA SER A 424 0.41 18.42 -8.61
C SER A 424 1.67 17.56 -8.75
N VAL A 425 2.73 18.05 -9.37
CA VAL A 425 3.97 17.31 -9.60
C VAL A 425 4.61 16.79 -8.32
N SER A 426 4.70 17.61 -7.26
CA SER A 426 5.26 17.20 -5.97
C SER A 426 4.47 16.04 -5.34
N ARG A 427 3.14 16.10 -5.44
CA ARG A 427 2.21 15.08 -4.95
C ARG A 427 2.30 13.77 -5.75
N LEU A 428 2.42 13.87 -7.08
CA LEU A 428 2.60 12.72 -7.96
C LEU A 428 3.93 12.01 -7.74
N LEU A 429 5.01 12.77 -7.50
CA LEU A 429 6.32 12.22 -7.14
C LEU A 429 6.30 11.53 -5.77
N MET A 430 5.46 11.99 -4.84
CA MET A 430 5.29 11.36 -3.52
C MET A 430 4.77 9.92 -3.62
N HIS A 431 4.02 9.57 -4.67
CA HIS A 431 3.54 8.19 -4.91
C HIS A 431 4.67 7.16 -4.97
N VAL A 432 5.84 7.54 -5.48
CA VAL A 432 6.99 6.63 -5.64
C VAL A 432 8.09 6.88 -4.60
N ALA A 433 7.99 7.93 -3.78
CA ALA A 433 9.06 8.32 -2.85
C ALA A 433 9.39 7.24 -1.80
N PRO A 434 8.44 6.61 -1.07
CA PRO A 434 8.79 5.55 -0.12
C PRO A 434 9.45 4.34 -0.79
N LEU A 435 9.00 3.98 -2.01
CA LEU A 435 9.62 2.92 -2.80
C LEU A 435 11.05 3.29 -3.23
N SER A 436 11.28 4.54 -3.65
CA SER A 436 12.61 5.04 -3.97
C SER A 436 13.55 4.98 -2.76
N CYS A 437 13.05 5.26 -1.54
CA CYS A 437 13.82 5.10 -0.31
C CYS A 437 14.21 3.64 -0.04
N LEU A 438 13.30 2.68 -0.31
CA LEU A 438 13.60 1.25 -0.20
C LEU A 438 14.80 0.87 -1.06
N THR A 439 14.92 1.41 -2.26
CA THR A 439 16.09 1.25 -3.15
C THR A 439 17.39 1.68 -2.51
N VAL A 440 17.38 2.86 -1.89
CA VAL A 440 18.57 3.43 -1.26
C VAL A 440 19.01 2.51 -0.15
N SER A 441 18.06 2.03 0.68
CA SER A 441 18.33 1.05 1.75
C SER A 441 18.98 -0.23 1.20
N VAL A 442 18.47 -0.72 0.07
CA VAL A 442 18.92 -1.92 -0.60
C VAL A 442 20.31 -1.75 -1.21
N ALA A 443 20.58 -0.57 -1.78
CA ALA A 443 21.87 -0.20 -2.33
C ALA A 443 22.95 -0.11 -1.24
N LEU A 444 22.62 0.41 -0.06
CA LEU A 444 23.54 0.54 1.09
C LEU A 444 23.97 -0.81 1.68
N ALA A 445 23.24 -1.90 1.40
CA ALA A 445 23.61 -3.21 1.89
C ALA A 445 24.84 -3.76 1.14
N ALA A 446 25.98 -3.81 1.85
CA ALA A 446 27.29 -4.26 1.33
C ALA A 446 27.29 -5.66 0.68
N ARG A 447 26.32 -6.51 1.05
CA ARG A 447 25.98 -7.77 0.35
C ARG A 447 24.48 -7.97 0.48
N TRP A 448 23.77 -8.08 -0.63
CA TRP A 448 22.48 -8.74 -0.64
C TRP A 448 22.71 -10.20 -0.24
N PRO A 449 22.19 -10.68 0.91
CA PRO A 449 22.40 -12.06 1.28
C PRO A 449 21.73 -12.94 0.23
N GLN A 450 22.51 -13.74 -0.49
CA GLN A 450 21.97 -14.85 -1.29
C GLN A 450 21.05 -15.66 -0.37
N PRO A 451 19.84 -16.08 -0.80
CA PRO A 451 19.06 -17.00 0.00
C PRO A 451 19.98 -18.16 0.37
N ALA A 452 20.09 -18.47 1.67
CA ALA A 452 20.80 -19.66 2.09
C ALA A 452 20.21 -20.79 1.25
N ARG A 453 21.03 -21.41 0.38
CA ARG A 453 20.62 -22.65 -0.27
C ARG A 453 20.17 -23.52 0.89
N SER A 454 18.88 -23.87 0.92
CA SER A 454 18.44 -24.94 1.80
C SER A 454 19.47 -26.04 1.64
N PRO A 455 20.12 -26.52 2.72
CA PRO A 455 21.00 -27.67 2.58
C PRO A 455 20.14 -28.70 1.87
N HIS A 456 20.47 -28.99 0.61
CA HIS A 456 19.83 -30.07 -0.10
C HIS A 456 19.99 -31.24 0.86
N LEU A 457 18.87 -31.74 1.38
CA LEU A 457 18.82 -33.06 1.98
C LEU A 457 19.54 -33.94 0.98
N ASN A 458 20.77 -34.32 1.32
CA ASN A 458 21.59 -35.16 0.48
C ASN A 458 20.72 -36.40 0.22
N PRO A 459 20.35 -36.72 -1.03
CA PRO A 459 19.57 -37.93 -1.30
C PRO A 459 20.30 -39.20 -0.82
N ALA A 460 21.61 -39.10 -0.58
CA ALA A 460 22.45 -40.14 -0.01
C ALA A 460 22.06 -40.61 1.41
N THR A 461 21.24 -39.88 2.18
CA THR A 461 20.77 -40.35 3.50
C THR A 461 19.41 -41.06 3.48
N CYS A 462 18.70 -41.09 2.34
CA CYS A 462 17.49 -41.92 2.21
C CYS A 462 17.79 -43.36 1.75
N GLU A 463 18.90 -43.60 1.05
CA GLU A 463 19.28 -44.97 0.64
C GLU A 463 19.78 -45.85 1.81
N SER A 464 20.23 -45.26 2.92
CA SER A 464 20.64 -46.03 4.10
C SER A 464 19.49 -46.43 5.03
N ALA A 465 18.32 -45.79 4.91
CA ALA A 465 17.16 -46.09 5.76
C ALA A 465 16.31 -47.27 5.23
N ASP A 466 16.45 -47.64 3.95
CA ASP A 466 15.72 -48.78 3.36
C ASP A 466 16.50 -50.11 3.42
N ARG A 467 17.73 -50.13 3.95
CA ARG A 467 18.54 -51.36 4.12
C ARG A 467 18.45 -51.99 5.51
N GLU A 468 17.72 -51.41 6.45
CA GLU A 468 17.48 -51.96 7.80
C GLU A 468 16.10 -52.63 7.95
N ARG A 469 15.49 -53.10 6.86
CA ARG A 469 14.41 -54.10 6.96
C ARG A 469 15.03 -55.48 7.18
N THR A 470 15.06 -55.87 8.44
CA THR A 470 15.19 -57.25 8.91
C THR A 470 14.28 -58.21 8.12
N PRO A 471 14.80 -59.33 7.58
CA PRO A 471 13.98 -60.51 7.35
C PRO A 471 13.75 -61.21 8.72
N ASP A 472 12.82 -62.15 8.74
CA ASP A 472 12.51 -63.05 9.87
C ASP A 472 11.37 -62.63 10.80
N VAL A 473 10.13 -62.86 10.33
CA VAL A 473 9.13 -63.55 11.16
C VAL A 473 8.44 -64.60 10.30
N GLU A 474 9.07 -65.78 10.24
CA GLU A 474 8.50 -67.00 9.70
C GLU A 474 7.43 -67.50 10.69
N PHE A 475 6.15 -67.28 10.36
CA PHE A 475 5.03 -67.80 11.15
C PHE A 475 4.87 -69.30 10.90
N ALA A 476 5.34 -70.10 11.85
CA ALA A 476 5.03 -71.52 11.96
C ALA A 476 3.51 -71.72 12.17
N ARG A 477 2.84 -72.31 11.17
CA ARG A 477 1.49 -72.89 11.30
C ARG A 477 1.62 -74.33 11.77
N THR A 478 1.45 -74.55 13.07
CA THR A 478 1.26 -75.88 13.67
C THR A 478 -0.18 -76.35 13.44
N LYS A 479 -0.30 -77.58 12.94
CA LYS A 479 -1.54 -78.38 12.87
C LYS A 479 -1.86 -79.03 14.22
N ARG A 480 -3.15 -79.42 14.36
CA ARG A 480 -3.83 -80.33 15.32
C ARG A 480 -4.46 -79.62 16.53
N ALA A 481 -5.69 -79.92 16.95
CA ALA A 481 -6.54 -81.10 16.72
C ALA A 481 -7.93 -80.73 16.17
#